data_AF-A0A9P1BKB2-F1
#
_entry.id   AF-A0A9P1BKB2-F1
#
_cell.length_a   1.000
_cell.length_b   1.000
_cell.length_c   1.000
_cell.angle_alpha   90.00
_cell.angle_beta   90.00
_cell.angle_gamma   90.00
#
_symmetry.space_group_name_H-M   'P 1'
#
loop_
_entity.id
_entity.type
_entity.pdbx_description
1 polymer ?
#
loop_
_entity_poly.entity_id
_entity_poly.type
_entity_poly.pdbx_seq_one_letter_code
_entity_poly.pdbx_strand_id
1 'polypeptide(L)'
;MGGRWLLLPVCIAFSCYIRWLPAFIAARKRLFQQRLGPRRAAAEDNLLGLDEATVSLHKKYHEATITYTAMNIDWAQHKGYENDGGLNPEEQLAVAAAARSRLFRWPALDPEDLHEVRFGPDRHRFCPSADSPEALGDPGENVFVISQMRRPSRLRHALHELYREGISAKIVDAVDGDGFRSQDEMETLGILPVPGYVGHKNHGIHLTTGEVGCFMSHFTIWHHMVQHQLPAALILEDDFDLQPDFASRLGAYLEEARGYDWNLMYVGRSPTEADWSRLSDHVVEPGYTLWTVGYILRLEGAKALLDAQVERAFLPLDDFFSVAAGRGMDGFYNDKVLEWKPHVPVLLRPFALTPPLVMPYVGSMFLSDTAKVRKATRYVEDLPVSQDDR
;
A
#
# COMPACT_ATOMS: atom_id res chain seq x y z
N MET A 1 -27.57 -7.60 24.61
CA MET A 1 -27.71 -8.04 23.20
C MET A 1 -26.39 -7.79 22.51
N GLY A 2 -25.49 -8.77 22.55
CA GLY A 2 -24.11 -8.66 22.05
C GLY A 2 -24.04 -9.00 20.57
N GLY A 3 -23.61 -8.03 19.76
CA GLY A 3 -23.28 -8.23 18.35
C GLY A 3 -21.97 -9.00 18.20
N ARG A 4 -21.97 -10.00 17.32
CA ARG A 4 -20.81 -10.80 16.91
C ARG A 4 -20.02 -10.04 15.86
N TRP A 5 -18.68 -9.98 15.95
CA TRP A 5 -17.86 -9.27 14.97
C TRP A 5 -16.86 -10.23 14.32
N LEU A 6 -16.88 -10.34 12.98
CA LEU A 6 -15.74 -10.86 12.26
C LEU A 6 -14.80 -9.69 11.97
N LEU A 7 -13.53 -9.78 12.36
CA LEU A 7 -12.45 -9.00 11.72
C LEU A 7 -12.33 -9.48 10.26
N LEU A 8 -13.20 -8.95 9.40
CA LEU A 8 -13.01 -8.99 7.95
C LEU A 8 -12.12 -7.80 7.58
N PRO A 9 -11.18 -7.97 6.64
CA PRO A 9 -10.40 -6.87 6.10
C PRO A 9 -11.32 -5.75 5.66
N VAL A 10 -10.88 -4.50 5.87
CA VAL A 10 -11.58 -3.24 5.58
C VAL A 10 -11.77 -3.01 4.07
N CYS A 11 -11.80 -4.08 3.29
CA CYS A 11 -11.75 -4.05 1.84
C CYS A 11 -13.12 -4.23 1.16
N ILE A 12 -14.23 -4.32 1.90
CA ILE A 12 -15.50 -4.60 1.22
C ILE A 12 -16.26 -3.33 0.84
N ALA A 13 -16.23 -3.09 -0.46
CA ALA A 13 -17.20 -2.36 -1.26
C ALA A 13 -18.55 -2.13 -0.56
N PHE A 14 -18.84 -0.86 -0.24
CA PHE A 14 -20.11 -0.41 0.32
C PHE A 14 -21.32 -0.56 -0.64
N SER A 15 -21.14 -1.13 -1.83
CA SER A 15 -22.23 -1.41 -2.79
C SER A 15 -22.96 -2.72 -2.50
N CYS A 16 -22.34 -3.72 -1.85
CA CYS A 16 -22.97 -5.05 -1.64
C CYS A 16 -23.52 -5.29 -0.23
N TYR A 17 -23.32 -4.37 0.72
CA TYR A 17 -23.45 -4.67 2.14
C TYR A 17 -24.86 -4.60 2.75
N ILE A 18 -25.90 -4.24 1.99
CA ILE A 18 -27.25 -4.01 2.57
C ILE A 18 -28.22 -5.20 2.45
N ARG A 19 -27.89 -6.34 1.80
CA ARG A 19 -28.90 -7.41 1.59
C ARG A 19 -28.62 -8.84 2.06
N TRP A 20 -27.39 -9.23 2.44
CA TRP A 20 -27.08 -10.67 2.62
C TRP A 20 -26.26 -11.04 3.88
N LEU A 21 -26.20 -10.17 4.88
CA LEU A 21 -25.39 -10.37 6.10
C LEU A 21 -25.71 -11.68 6.89
N PRO A 22 -26.96 -12.16 7.02
CA PRO A 22 -27.23 -13.35 7.84
C PRO A 22 -26.89 -14.69 7.15
N ALA A 23 -27.07 -14.79 5.84
CA ALA A 23 -26.91 -16.05 5.11
C ALA A 23 -25.44 -16.36 4.76
N PHE A 24 -24.64 -15.32 4.50
CA PHE A 24 -23.24 -15.46 4.11
C PHE A 24 -22.34 -15.91 5.28
N ILE A 25 -22.61 -15.40 6.49
CA ILE A 25 -21.93 -15.80 7.74
C ILE A 25 -22.24 -17.27 8.08
N ALA A 26 -23.47 -17.73 7.85
CA ALA A 26 -23.89 -19.10 8.13
C ALA A 26 -23.24 -20.14 7.20
N ALA A 27 -23.06 -19.82 5.92
CA ALA A 27 -22.45 -20.71 4.93
C ALA A 27 -20.94 -20.88 5.16
N ARG A 28 -20.21 -19.79 5.48
CA ARG A 28 -18.78 -19.87 5.83
C ARG A 28 -18.53 -20.56 7.18
N LYS A 29 -19.42 -20.38 8.18
CA LYS A 29 -19.33 -21.12 9.46
C LYS A 29 -19.31 -22.64 9.26
N ARG A 30 -20.12 -23.18 8.34
CA ARG A 30 -20.20 -24.63 8.09
C ARG A 30 -18.98 -25.20 7.37
N LEU A 31 -18.43 -24.48 6.39
CA LEU A 31 -17.23 -24.91 5.65
C LEU A 31 -15.96 -24.78 6.51
N PHE A 32 -15.89 -23.76 7.38
CA PHE A 32 -14.73 -23.49 8.23
C PHE A 32 -14.66 -24.45 9.44
N GLN A 33 -15.81 -24.83 10.03
CA GLN A 33 -15.86 -25.80 11.14
C GLN A 33 -15.55 -27.25 10.73
N GLN A 34 -15.65 -27.60 9.45
CA GLN A 34 -15.40 -28.98 8.98
C GLN A 34 -13.91 -29.30 8.73
N ARG A 35 -13.01 -28.30 8.69
CA ARG A 35 -11.60 -28.51 8.28
C ARG A 35 -10.55 -28.27 9.36
N LEU A 36 -10.90 -27.69 10.50
CA LEU A 36 -9.99 -27.55 11.64
C LEU A 36 -10.35 -28.60 12.70
N GLY A 37 -9.44 -29.56 12.91
CA GLY A 37 -9.42 -30.36 14.13
C GLY A 37 -9.32 -29.47 15.38
N PRO A 38 -9.48 -30.02 16.60
CA PRO A 38 -9.82 -29.24 17.80
C PRO A 38 -8.65 -28.35 18.25
N ARG A 39 -8.51 -27.17 17.66
CA ARG A 39 -7.70 -26.06 18.18
C ARG A 39 -8.60 -25.20 19.06
N ARG A 40 -8.07 -24.87 20.24
CA ARG A 40 -8.72 -24.09 21.31
C ARG A 40 -9.53 -22.93 20.74
N ALA A 41 -10.74 -22.75 21.28
CA ALA A 41 -11.61 -21.62 21.01
C ALA A 41 -10.88 -20.30 21.29
N ALA A 42 -10.26 -19.71 20.28
CA ALA A 42 -10.02 -18.28 20.25
C ALA A 42 -11.39 -17.58 20.30
N ALA A 43 -11.49 -16.45 20.98
CA ALA A 43 -12.70 -15.63 20.96
C ALA A 43 -13.12 -15.40 19.49
N GLU A 44 -14.39 -15.58 19.15
CA GLU A 44 -14.90 -15.54 17.76
C GLU A 44 -14.52 -14.22 17.02
N ASP A 45 -14.10 -13.18 17.75
CA ASP A 45 -13.73 -11.86 17.26
C ASP A 45 -12.25 -11.72 16.79
N ASN A 46 -11.35 -12.69 17.04
CA ASN A 46 -9.94 -12.64 16.61
C ASN A 46 -9.56 -13.83 15.71
N LEU A 47 -10.17 -13.89 14.52
CA LEU A 47 -9.99 -14.98 13.56
C LEU A 47 -8.56 -15.08 12.99
N LEU A 48 -7.83 -13.97 12.98
CA LEU A 48 -6.47 -13.89 12.44
C LEU A 48 -5.39 -14.15 13.50
N GLY A 49 -5.75 -14.24 14.79
CA GLY A 49 -4.80 -14.47 15.88
C GLY A 49 -3.87 -13.28 16.15
N LEU A 50 -4.28 -12.06 15.83
CA LEU A 50 -3.52 -10.83 16.06
C LEU A 50 -3.47 -10.50 17.57
N ASP A 51 -2.47 -9.75 18.03
CA ASP A 51 -2.46 -9.27 19.41
C ASP A 51 -3.53 -8.18 19.66
N GLU A 52 -3.84 -7.96 20.94
CA GLU A 52 -4.90 -7.04 21.35
C GLU A 52 -4.64 -5.59 20.93
N ALA A 53 -3.38 -5.13 20.96
CA ALA A 53 -3.05 -3.75 20.56
C ALA A 53 -3.29 -3.56 19.06
N THR A 54 -2.89 -4.54 18.23
CA THR A 54 -3.17 -4.53 16.78
C THR A 54 -4.67 -4.53 16.51
N VAL A 55 -5.44 -5.39 17.17
CA VAL A 55 -6.91 -5.47 16.99
C VAL A 55 -7.57 -4.15 17.39
N SER A 56 -7.21 -3.61 18.54
CA SER A 56 -7.76 -2.35 19.07
C SER A 56 -7.48 -1.18 18.12
N LEU A 57 -6.25 -1.09 17.60
CA LEU A 57 -5.86 -0.04 16.67
C LEU A 57 -6.65 -0.10 15.36
N HIS A 58 -6.75 -1.27 14.73
CA HIS A 58 -7.53 -1.44 13.49
C HIS A 58 -9.01 -1.12 13.72
N LYS A 59 -9.58 -1.55 14.85
CA LYS A 59 -10.96 -1.25 15.20
C LYS A 59 -11.20 0.25 15.33
N LYS A 60 -10.32 0.97 16.03
CA LYS A 60 -10.40 2.44 16.17
C LYS A 60 -10.43 3.11 14.79
N TYR A 61 -9.52 2.75 13.89
CA TYR A 61 -9.46 3.32 12.54
C TYR A 61 -10.67 2.94 11.70
N HIS A 62 -11.16 1.71 11.82
CA HIS A 62 -12.38 1.26 11.14
C HIS A 62 -13.61 2.07 11.57
N GLU A 63 -13.83 2.25 12.88
CA GLU A 63 -14.95 3.02 13.43
C GLU A 63 -14.87 4.51 13.03
N ALA A 64 -13.67 5.09 13.09
CA ALA A 64 -13.43 6.44 12.62
C ALA A 64 -13.73 6.57 11.12
N THR A 65 -13.33 5.59 10.32
CA THR A 65 -13.56 5.60 8.86
C THR A 65 -15.04 5.50 8.54
N ILE A 66 -15.78 4.64 9.23
CA ILE A 66 -17.25 4.56 9.11
C ILE A 66 -17.89 5.92 9.44
N THR A 67 -17.46 6.53 10.54
CA THR A 67 -18.01 7.83 10.98
C THR A 67 -17.73 8.92 9.95
N TYR A 68 -16.47 9.03 9.50
CA TYR A 68 -16.07 9.96 8.46
C TYR A 68 -16.84 9.72 7.16
N THR A 69 -17.01 8.46 6.76
CA THR A 69 -17.81 8.08 5.59
C THR A 69 -19.24 8.59 5.70
N ALA A 70 -19.91 8.31 6.83
CA ALA A 70 -21.29 8.69 7.05
C ALA A 70 -21.47 10.22 7.01
N MET A 71 -20.51 10.97 7.55
CA MET A 71 -20.53 12.43 7.55
C MET A 71 -20.27 13.05 6.18
N ASN A 72 -19.60 12.33 5.28
CA ASN A 72 -19.16 12.83 3.98
C ASN A 72 -19.79 12.05 2.80
N ILE A 73 -20.86 11.29 3.03
CA ILE A 73 -21.39 10.34 2.04
C ILE A 73 -21.85 11.04 0.76
N ASP A 74 -22.49 12.20 0.88
CA ASP A 74 -22.96 12.99 -0.26
C ASP A 74 -21.76 13.48 -1.09
N TRP A 75 -20.72 13.97 -0.43
CA TRP A 75 -19.48 14.34 -1.11
C TRP A 75 -18.83 13.12 -1.77
N ALA A 76 -18.69 12.00 -1.06
CA ALA A 76 -18.08 10.78 -1.59
C ALA A 76 -18.79 10.24 -2.84
N GLN A 77 -20.12 10.36 -2.90
CA GLN A 77 -20.92 9.92 -4.04
C GLN A 77 -20.85 10.86 -5.25
N HIS A 78 -20.61 12.16 -5.01
CA HIS A 78 -20.61 13.19 -6.06
C HIS A 78 -19.22 13.70 -6.43
N LYS A 79 -18.17 13.30 -5.69
CA LYS A 79 -16.80 13.71 -5.95
C LYS A 79 -16.37 13.21 -7.34
N GLY A 80 -16.07 14.16 -8.24
CA GLY A 80 -15.40 13.88 -9.50
C GLY A 80 -13.91 13.60 -9.31
N TYR A 81 -13.18 13.40 -10.42
CA TYR A 81 -11.72 13.26 -10.38
C TYR A 81 -11.00 14.54 -9.93
N GLU A 82 -11.74 15.64 -9.85
CA GLU A 82 -11.27 16.96 -9.49
C GLU A 82 -10.44 16.93 -8.20
N ASN A 83 -9.47 17.83 -8.16
CA ASN A 83 -8.61 18.06 -7.01
C ASN A 83 -9.50 18.23 -5.77
N ASP A 84 -8.94 18.03 -4.59
CA ASP A 84 -9.61 18.21 -3.30
C ASP A 84 -10.11 19.65 -3.01
N GLY A 85 -10.38 20.45 -4.04
CA GLY A 85 -10.75 21.85 -3.99
C GLY A 85 -9.55 22.78 -3.78
N GLY A 86 -8.33 22.24 -3.70
CA GLY A 86 -7.13 23.01 -3.36
C GLY A 86 -6.51 23.81 -4.50
N LEU A 87 -6.86 23.55 -5.77
CA LEU A 87 -6.27 24.21 -6.94
C LEU A 87 -7.32 24.93 -7.79
N ASN A 88 -6.99 26.12 -8.26
CA ASN A 88 -7.77 26.86 -9.25
C ASN A 88 -7.60 26.26 -10.68
N PRO A 89 -8.43 26.63 -11.67
CA PRO A 89 -8.39 26.02 -13.00
C PRO A 89 -7.05 26.15 -13.75
N GLU A 90 -6.31 27.25 -13.57
CA GLU A 90 -5.00 27.45 -14.19
C GLU A 90 -3.96 26.50 -13.57
N GLU A 91 -3.96 26.40 -12.23
CA GLU A 91 -3.12 25.47 -11.48
C GLU A 91 -3.44 24.01 -11.84
N GLN A 92 -4.72 23.67 -12.02
CA GLN A 92 -5.13 22.33 -12.45
C GLN A 92 -4.54 21.95 -13.82
N LEU A 93 -4.57 22.87 -14.78
CA LEU A 93 -3.97 22.65 -16.10
C LEU A 93 -2.44 22.51 -16.02
N ALA A 94 -1.79 23.36 -15.23
CA ALA A 94 -0.35 23.29 -15.02
C ALA A 94 0.08 21.96 -14.37
N VAL A 95 -0.65 21.52 -13.33
CA VAL A 95 -0.41 20.24 -12.66
C VAL A 95 -0.67 19.06 -13.60
N ALA A 96 -1.74 19.09 -14.40
CA ALA A 96 -2.01 18.04 -15.38
C ALA A 96 -0.89 17.95 -16.43
N ALA A 97 -0.36 19.09 -16.90
CA ALA A 97 0.76 19.12 -17.82
C ALA A 97 2.05 18.58 -17.19
N ALA A 98 2.35 18.96 -15.94
CA ALA A 98 3.50 18.47 -15.20
C ALA A 98 3.42 16.95 -14.94
N ALA A 99 2.27 16.46 -14.46
CA ALA A 99 2.03 15.03 -14.24
C ALA A 99 2.17 14.22 -15.53
N ARG A 100 1.70 14.76 -16.66
CA ARG A 100 1.88 14.14 -17.97
C ARG A 100 3.33 14.13 -18.43
N SER A 101 4.09 15.19 -18.18
CA SER A 101 5.54 15.24 -18.46
C SER A 101 6.30 14.19 -17.64
N ARG A 102 6.00 14.13 -16.33
CA ARG A 102 6.56 13.16 -15.37
C ARG A 102 6.42 11.71 -15.83
N LEU A 103 5.24 11.36 -16.37
CA LEU A 103 4.95 10.02 -16.87
C LEU A 103 5.95 9.54 -17.93
N PHE A 104 6.37 10.42 -18.84
CA PHE A 104 7.31 10.07 -19.93
C PHE A 104 8.78 10.04 -19.53
N ARG A 105 9.11 10.52 -18.32
CA ARG A 105 10.45 10.42 -17.74
C ARG A 105 10.63 9.16 -16.87
N TRP A 106 9.57 8.37 -16.71
CA TRP A 106 9.63 7.10 -15.98
C TRP A 106 10.62 6.11 -16.64
N PRO A 107 11.42 5.34 -15.87
CA PRO A 107 11.40 5.18 -14.41
C PRO A 107 12.34 6.11 -13.63
N ALA A 108 12.93 7.12 -14.28
CA ALA A 108 13.86 8.01 -13.59
C ALA A 108 13.16 8.88 -12.54
N LEU A 109 13.90 9.18 -11.47
CA LEU A 109 13.56 10.17 -10.47
C LEU A 109 14.55 11.33 -10.60
N ASP A 110 14.15 12.36 -11.32
CA ASP A 110 15.00 13.52 -11.57
C ASP A 110 14.94 14.49 -10.37
N PRO A 111 15.91 15.41 -10.22
CA PRO A 111 15.88 16.39 -9.13
C PRO A 111 14.62 17.26 -9.06
N GLU A 112 13.91 17.44 -10.19
CA GLU A 112 12.65 18.17 -10.24
C GLU A 112 11.46 17.41 -9.62
N ASP A 113 11.56 16.09 -9.48
CA ASP A 113 10.51 15.21 -8.94
C ASP A 113 10.65 14.97 -7.43
N LEU A 114 11.66 15.58 -6.81
CA LEU A 114 12.11 15.27 -5.46
C LEU A 114 12.23 16.55 -4.62
N HIS A 115 11.34 16.68 -3.64
CA HIS A 115 11.23 17.89 -2.82
C HIS A 115 11.62 17.59 -1.37
N GLU A 116 12.72 18.18 -0.89
CA GLU A 116 13.14 17.99 0.50
C GLU A 116 12.28 18.77 1.49
N VAL A 117 11.84 18.10 2.55
CA VAL A 117 11.20 18.72 3.71
C VAL A 117 11.99 18.40 4.98
N ARG A 118 12.27 19.43 5.77
CA ARG A 118 13.13 19.34 6.96
C ARG A 118 12.36 19.79 8.20
N PHE A 119 11.86 18.82 8.96
CA PHE A 119 11.13 19.06 10.20
C PHE A 119 11.89 18.57 11.44
N GLY A 120 13.00 17.87 11.25
CA GLY A 120 13.92 17.47 12.31
C GLY A 120 15.35 17.43 11.80
N PRO A 121 16.23 16.58 12.37
CA PRO A 121 17.59 16.44 11.89
C PRO A 121 17.64 16.07 10.40
N ASP A 122 18.73 16.46 9.74
CA ASP A 122 18.97 16.14 8.31
C ASP A 122 19.05 14.63 8.07
N ARG A 123 19.37 13.85 9.12
CA ARG A 123 19.33 12.39 9.11
C ARG A 123 18.60 11.91 10.34
N HIS A 124 17.48 11.22 10.14
CA HIS A 124 16.85 10.48 11.22
C HIS A 124 17.63 9.20 11.45
N ARG A 125 18.04 8.97 12.69
CA ARG A 125 18.53 7.68 13.12
C ARG A 125 17.40 7.00 13.88
N PHE A 126 16.69 6.09 13.22
CA PHE A 126 15.73 5.24 13.89
C PHE A 126 16.47 4.11 14.61
N CYS A 127 17.48 3.52 13.98
CA CYS A 127 18.17 2.33 14.44
C CYS A 127 19.58 2.69 14.96
N PRO A 128 19.83 2.63 16.28
CA PRO A 128 21.14 2.96 16.85
C PRO A 128 22.29 2.11 16.29
N SER A 129 21.99 0.87 15.89
CA SER A 129 22.97 -0.08 15.37
C SER A 129 23.24 0.01 13.88
N ALA A 130 22.65 0.97 13.17
CA ALA A 130 22.80 1.12 11.73
C ALA A 130 24.27 1.28 11.24
N ASP A 131 25.21 1.56 12.14
CA ASP A 131 26.65 1.65 11.85
C ASP A 131 27.42 0.34 12.06
N SER A 132 26.78 -0.73 12.53
CA SER A 132 27.50 -1.99 12.73
C SER A 132 27.94 -2.56 11.38
N PRO A 133 29.07 -3.29 11.31
CA PRO A 133 29.51 -3.93 10.06
C PRO A 133 28.47 -4.89 9.45
N GLU A 134 27.55 -5.38 10.27
CA GLU A 134 26.43 -6.27 9.92
C GLU A 134 25.12 -5.50 9.66
N ALA A 135 25.13 -4.17 9.81
CA ALA A 135 23.94 -3.35 9.67
C ALA A 135 23.58 -3.14 8.20
N LEU A 136 22.30 -3.28 7.91
CA LEU A 136 21.74 -3.16 6.56
C LEU A 136 21.27 -1.72 6.26
N GLY A 137 21.78 -0.75 7.04
CA GLY A 137 21.51 0.69 7.00
C GLY A 137 20.26 1.15 7.75
N ASP A 138 20.20 2.45 8.04
CA ASP A 138 19.06 3.09 8.70
C ASP A 138 18.07 3.64 7.64
N PRO A 139 16.80 3.23 7.65
CA PRO A 139 15.81 3.78 6.73
C PRO A 139 15.52 5.26 6.99
N GLY A 140 15.85 5.81 8.16
CA GLY A 140 15.70 7.23 8.49
C GLY A 140 16.64 8.17 7.73
N GLU A 141 17.68 7.64 7.09
CA GLU A 141 18.48 8.42 6.13
C GLU A 141 17.76 8.63 4.79
N ASN A 142 16.76 7.78 4.50
CA ASN A 142 16.06 7.72 3.23
C ASN A 142 14.56 7.54 3.44
N VAL A 143 13.91 8.59 3.95
CA VAL A 143 12.46 8.67 4.06
C VAL A 143 11.88 9.30 2.80
N PHE A 144 11.02 8.58 2.10
CA PHE A 144 10.29 9.05 0.91
C PHE A 144 8.79 9.08 1.19
N VAL A 145 8.11 10.12 0.73
CA VAL A 145 6.66 10.22 0.72
C VAL A 145 6.19 10.40 -0.71
N ILE A 146 5.41 9.46 -1.23
CA ILE A 146 4.85 9.53 -2.58
C ILE A 146 3.57 10.36 -2.53
N SER A 147 3.53 11.48 -3.24
CA SER A 147 2.35 12.33 -3.31
C SER A 147 2.01 12.73 -4.74
N GLN A 148 0.72 12.78 -5.03
CA GLN A 148 0.25 13.22 -6.33
C GLN A 148 0.10 14.75 -6.33
N MET A 149 0.73 15.42 -7.29
CA MET A 149 0.71 16.89 -7.44
C MET A 149 -0.71 17.49 -7.37
N ARG A 150 -1.72 16.75 -7.85
CA ARG A 150 -3.13 17.19 -7.91
C ARG A 150 -3.89 16.98 -6.57
N ARG A 151 -3.22 16.51 -5.52
CA ARG A 151 -3.80 16.22 -4.19
C ARG A 151 -3.14 17.03 -3.06
N PRO A 152 -3.15 18.37 -3.13
CA PRO A 152 -2.45 19.21 -2.14
C PRO A 152 -2.98 19.07 -0.69
N SER A 153 -4.23 18.66 -0.47
CA SER A 153 -4.75 18.40 0.88
C SER A 153 -4.14 17.14 1.49
N ARG A 154 -3.91 16.07 0.68
CA ARG A 154 -3.23 14.84 1.12
C ARG A 154 -1.79 15.16 1.48
N LEU A 155 -1.09 15.87 0.60
CA LEU A 155 0.27 16.33 0.89
C LEU A 155 0.32 17.15 2.19
N ARG A 156 -0.61 18.08 2.40
CA ARG A 156 -0.66 18.87 3.65
C ARG A 156 -0.83 17.99 4.89
N HIS A 157 -1.67 16.97 4.81
CA HIS A 157 -1.85 16.00 5.90
C HIS A 157 -0.56 15.22 6.17
N ALA A 158 0.07 14.67 5.13
CA ALA A 158 1.35 13.97 5.25
C ALA A 158 2.44 14.86 5.86
N LEU A 159 2.55 16.12 5.41
CA LEU A 159 3.50 17.09 5.96
C LEU A 159 3.21 17.41 7.43
N HIS A 160 1.94 17.48 7.83
CA HIS A 160 1.57 17.67 9.23
C HIS A 160 2.00 16.49 10.10
N GLU A 161 1.81 15.25 9.64
CA GLU A 161 2.25 14.06 10.37
C GLU A 161 3.78 13.99 10.50
N LEU A 162 4.50 14.29 9.41
CA LEU A 162 5.97 14.40 9.45
C LEU A 162 6.42 15.49 10.43
N TYR A 163 5.80 16.68 10.39
CA TYR A 163 6.11 17.77 11.31
C TYR A 163 5.88 17.37 12.77
N ARG A 164 4.77 16.67 13.06
CA ARG A 164 4.41 16.22 14.41
C ARG A 164 5.41 15.25 15.00
N GLU A 165 5.94 14.33 14.20
CA GLU A 165 6.98 13.38 14.61
C GLU A 165 8.41 13.92 14.37
N GLY A 166 8.52 15.15 13.86
CA GLY A 166 9.78 15.81 13.54
C GLY A 166 10.60 15.09 12.48
N ILE A 167 9.98 14.43 11.50
CA ILE A 167 10.65 13.61 10.48
C ILE A 167 10.97 14.44 9.22
N SER A 168 12.24 14.51 8.87
CA SER A 168 12.70 15.00 7.56
C SER A 168 12.50 13.93 6.48
N ALA A 169 12.01 14.32 5.31
CA ALA A 169 11.68 13.40 4.23
C ALA A 169 11.90 14.04 2.85
N LYS A 170 11.87 13.18 1.81
CA LYS A 170 11.85 13.58 0.41
C LYS A 170 10.45 13.30 -0.15
N ILE A 171 9.73 14.34 -0.52
CA ILE A 171 8.44 14.20 -1.20
C ILE A 171 8.73 13.86 -2.65
N VAL A 172 8.16 12.76 -3.14
CA VAL A 172 8.32 12.25 -4.49
C VAL A 172 7.05 12.56 -5.27
N ASP A 173 7.23 13.22 -6.40
CA ASP A 173 6.14 13.42 -7.35
C ASP A 173 5.73 12.08 -7.96
N ALA A 174 4.54 11.64 -7.57
CA ALA A 174 3.96 10.38 -8.03
C ALA A 174 3.71 10.40 -9.54
N VAL A 175 3.84 9.23 -10.16
CA VAL A 175 3.37 9.00 -11.51
C VAL A 175 1.85 8.96 -11.49
N ASP A 176 1.24 9.89 -12.22
CA ASP A 176 -0.22 9.96 -12.36
C ASP A 176 -0.67 9.04 -13.50
N GLY A 177 -1.27 7.89 -13.16
CA GLY A 177 -1.78 6.96 -14.15
C GLY A 177 -2.92 7.54 -14.99
N ASP A 178 -3.59 8.60 -14.54
CA ASP A 178 -4.56 9.31 -15.37
C ASP A 178 -3.92 10.10 -16.50
N GLY A 179 -2.59 10.27 -16.46
CA GLY A 179 -1.83 10.78 -17.58
C GLY A 179 -1.90 9.90 -18.83
N PHE A 180 -2.20 8.59 -18.70
CA PHE A 180 -2.31 7.68 -19.85
C PHE A 180 -3.49 8.02 -20.75
N ARG A 181 -3.26 8.01 -22.07
CA ARG A 181 -4.28 8.26 -23.09
C ARG A 181 -4.69 7.03 -23.89
N SER A 182 -3.85 5.99 -23.89
CA SER A 182 -4.10 4.71 -24.57
C SER A 182 -3.38 3.57 -23.85
N GLN A 183 -3.77 2.33 -24.17
CA GLN A 183 -3.06 1.14 -23.67
C GLN A 183 -1.65 1.05 -24.26
N ASP A 184 -1.46 1.44 -25.53
CA ASP A 184 -0.15 1.47 -26.21
C ASP A 184 0.90 2.34 -25.51
N GLU A 185 0.49 3.43 -24.85
CA GLU A 185 1.42 4.26 -24.08
C GLU A 185 1.98 3.50 -22.88
N MET A 186 1.17 2.67 -22.22
CA MET A 186 1.63 1.78 -21.15
C MET A 186 2.60 0.75 -21.69
N GLU A 187 2.26 0.10 -22.81
CA GLU A 187 3.12 -0.90 -23.44
C GLU A 187 4.46 -0.31 -23.89
N THR A 188 4.46 0.90 -24.45
CA THR A 188 5.68 1.62 -24.88
C THR A 188 6.62 1.90 -23.71
N LEU A 189 6.06 2.20 -22.53
CA LEU A 189 6.84 2.35 -21.30
C LEU A 189 7.26 0.99 -20.70
N GLY A 190 6.77 -0.13 -21.25
CA GLY A 190 7.10 -1.47 -20.76
C GLY A 190 6.38 -1.87 -19.47
N ILE A 191 5.33 -1.14 -19.07
CA ILE A 191 4.52 -1.44 -17.88
C ILE A 191 3.35 -2.33 -18.27
N LEU A 192 3.47 -3.63 -17.96
CA LEU A 192 2.53 -4.67 -18.38
C LEU A 192 2.01 -5.45 -17.18
N PRO A 193 0.68 -5.54 -16.97
CA PRO A 193 0.15 -6.38 -15.92
C PRO A 193 0.41 -7.85 -16.25
N VAL A 194 0.24 -8.74 -15.27
CA VAL A 194 0.29 -10.19 -15.53
C VAL A 194 -0.64 -10.59 -16.69
N PRO A 195 -0.25 -11.55 -17.55
CA PRO A 195 -1.09 -11.99 -18.66
C PRO A 195 -2.49 -12.42 -18.20
N GLY A 196 -3.52 -11.85 -18.84
CA GLY A 196 -4.91 -12.17 -18.51
C GLY A 196 -5.34 -11.70 -17.13
N TYR A 197 -4.73 -10.63 -16.61
CA TYR A 197 -5.06 -10.06 -15.30
C TYR A 197 -6.58 -9.95 -15.08
N VAL A 198 -7.04 -10.57 -14.00
CA VAL A 198 -8.39 -10.40 -13.44
C VAL A 198 -8.23 -10.21 -11.94
N GLY A 199 -8.68 -9.06 -11.44
CA GLY A 199 -8.64 -8.71 -10.04
C GLY A 199 -9.59 -9.54 -9.17
N HIS A 200 -9.44 -9.43 -7.85
CA HIS A 200 -10.29 -10.12 -6.91
C HIS A 200 -11.72 -9.53 -6.87
N LYS A 201 -12.74 -10.39 -6.81
CA LYS A 201 -14.16 -9.98 -6.84
C LYS A 201 -14.57 -8.99 -5.74
N ASN A 202 -13.88 -8.99 -4.60
CA ASN A 202 -14.23 -8.10 -3.48
C ASN A 202 -13.63 -6.69 -3.65
N HIS A 203 -12.56 -6.53 -4.42
CA HIS A 203 -11.86 -5.24 -4.60
C HIS A 203 -11.96 -4.73 -6.04
N GLY A 204 -12.57 -5.51 -6.93
CA GLY A 204 -12.88 -5.19 -8.32
C GLY A 204 -11.97 -5.93 -9.30
N ILE A 205 -12.58 -6.35 -10.40
CA ILE A 205 -12.00 -7.31 -11.35
C ILE A 205 -11.09 -6.66 -12.40
N HIS A 206 -11.16 -5.33 -12.54
CA HIS A 206 -10.43 -4.56 -13.54
C HIS A 206 -9.30 -3.75 -12.89
N LEU A 207 -8.26 -3.47 -13.68
CA LEU A 207 -7.12 -2.66 -13.26
C LEU A 207 -7.45 -1.19 -13.48
N THR A 208 -7.26 -0.37 -12.46
CA THR A 208 -7.42 1.09 -12.55
C THR A 208 -6.13 1.76 -13.00
N THR A 209 -6.22 2.89 -13.69
CA THR A 209 -5.05 3.73 -13.99
C THR A 209 -4.33 4.17 -12.72
N GLY A 210 -5.07 4.42 -11.63
CA GLY A 210 -4.51 4.73 -10.31
C GLY A 210 -3.63 3.62 -9.75
N GLU A 211 -4.03 2.35 -9.87
CA GLU A 211 -3.21 1.19 -9.46
C GLU A 211 -1.90 1.11 -10.28
N VAL A 212 -1.96 1.41 -11.58
CA VAL A 212 -0.76 1.50 -12.44
C VAL A 212 0.18 2.61 -11.93
N GLY A 213 -0.34 3.82 -11.73
CA GLY A 213 0.43 4.96 -11.27
C GLY A 213 1.06 4.75 -9.88
N CYS A 214 0.33 4.09 -8.98
CA CYS A 214 0.84 3.67 -7.68
C CYS A 214 2.06 2.75 -7.85
N PHE A 215 1.93 1.65 -8.59
CA PHE A 215 3.05 0.73 -8.85
C PHE A 215 4.26 1.45 -9.47
N MET A 216 4.04 2.26 -10.51
CA MET A 216 5.10 3.01 -11.20
C MET A 216 5.83 4.00 -10.28
N SER A 217 5.10 4.62 -9.35
CA SER A 217 5.67 5.57 -8.37
C SER A 217 6.63 4.86 -7.41
N HIS A 218 6.22 3.71 -6.86
CA HIS A 218 7.09 2.91 -5.99
C HIS A 218 8.28 2.33 -6.76
N PHE A 219 8.07 1.85 -7.99
CA PHE A 219 9.14 1.36 -8.88
C PHE A 219 10.23 2.41 -9.09
N THR A 220 9.86 3.68 -9.25
CA THR A 220 10.81 4.79 -9.40
C THR A 220 11.74 4.90 -8.18
N ILE A 221 11.20 4.72 -6.97
CA ILE A 221 12.01 4.73 -5.74
C ILE A 221 12.94 3.51 -5.70
N TRP A 222 12.46 2.33 -6.10
CA TRP A 222 13.32 1.13 -6.15
C TRP A 222 14.50 1.34 -7.12
N HIS A 223 14.23 1.91 -8.30
CA HIS A 223 15.25 2.30 -9.26
C HIS A 223 16.23 3.31 -8.67
N HIS A 224 15.74 4.35 -7.99
CA HIS A 224 16.55 5.34 -7.31
C HIS A 224 17.44 4.71 -6.21
N MET A 225 16.89 3.80 -5.39
CA MET A 225 17.65 3.08 -4.37
C MET A 225 18.81 2.31 -4.98
N VAL A 226 18.59 1.60 -6.08
CA VAL A 226 19.63 0.84 -6.77
C VAL A 226 20.65 1.77 -7.42
N GLN A 227 20.23 2.85 -8.08
CA GLN A 227 21.13 3.81 -8.70
C GLN A 227 22.07 4.49 -7.68
N HIS A 228 21.55 4.82 -6.49
CA HIS A 228 22.29 5.55 -5.46
C HIS A 228 22.83 4.65 -4.33
N GLN A 229 22.69 3.32 -4.47
CA GLN A 229 23.09 2.32 -3.46
C GLN A 229 22.55 2.63 -2.05
N LEU A 230 21.27 3.02 -1.96
CA LEU A 230 20.62 3.31 -0.69
C LEU A 230 20.37 2.00 0.08
N PRO A 231 21.00 1.77 1.24
CA PRO A 231 20.94 0.47 1.93
C PRO A 231 19.52 0.07 2.36
N ALA A 232 18.74 1.05 2.82
CA ALA A 232 17.35 0.90 3.19
C ALA A 232 16.61 2.24 2.99
N ALA A 233 15.31 2.16 2.75
CA ALA A 233 14.43 3.33 2.64
C ALA A 233 13.08 3.08 3.31
N LEU A 234 12.58 4.07 4.06
CA LEU A 234 11.19 4.13 4.50
C LEU A 234 10.38 4.82 3.40
N ILE A 235 9.40 4.11 2.84
CA ILE A 235 8.55 4.59 1.76
C ILE A 235 7.12 4.67 2.28
N LEU A 236 6.54 5.87 2.22
CA LEU A 236 5.18 6.17 2.65
C LEU A 236 4.35 6.65 1.45
N GLU A 237 3.06 6.33 1.43
CA GLU A 237 2.09 7.06 0.61
C GLU A 237 1.80 8.44 1.26
N ASP A 238 0.91 9.28 0.73
CA ASP A 238 0.58 10.61 1.29
C ASP A 238 -0.74 10.63 2.09
N ASP A 239 -1.32 9.47 2.37
CA ASP A 239 -2.56 9.30 3.11
C ASP A 239 -2.40 8.42 4.36
N PHE A 240 -1.39 8.74 5.17
CA PHE A 240 -1.09 8.07 6.42
C PHE A 240 -1.35 8.92 7.67
N ASP A 241 -1.52 8.23 8.79
CA ASP A 241 -1.37 8.73 10.16
C ASP A 241 -0.22 7.97 10.83
N LEU A 242 0.75 8.71 11.40
CA LEU A 242 1.82 8.11 12.20
C LEU A 242 1.30 7.84 13.60
N GLN A 243 1.61 6.67 14.16
CA GLN A 243 1.27 6.40 15.55
C GLN A 243 2.18 7.19 16.50
N PRO A 244 1.72 7.54 17.72
CA PRO A 244 2.54 8.27 18.67
C PRO A 244 3.88 7.57 18.95
N ASP A 245 4.91 8.38 19.15
CA ASP A 245 6.29 7.97 19.38
C ASP A 245 6.84 7.11 18.21
N PHE A 246 6.46 7.46 16.97
CA PHE A 246 6.75 6.68 15.77
C PHE A 246 8.24 6.37 15.66
N ALA A 247 9.08 7.40 15.73
CA ALA A 247 10.51 7.28 15.48
C ALA A 247 11.20 6.36 16.50
N SER A 248 10.89 6.52 17.79
CA SER A 248 11.51 5.73 18.86
C SER A 248 11.02 4.28 18.85
N ARG A 249 9.74 4.06 18.61
CA ARG A 249 9.15 2.71 18.51
C ARG A 249 9.63 1.97 17.27
N LEU A 250 9.70 2.65 16.12
CA LEU A 250 10.25 2.07 14.90
C LEU A 250 11.69 1.62 15.13
N GLY A 251 12.50 2.45 15.79
CA GLY A 251 13.85 2.10 16.21
C GLY A 251 13.90 0.81 17.02
N ALA A 252 13.12 0.73 18.10
CA ALA A 252 13.07 -0.46 18.95
C ALA A 252 12.64 -1.72 18.17
N TYR A 253 11.65 -1.60 17.28
CA TYR A 253 11.15 -2.76 16.53
C TYR A 253 12.14 -3.22 15.45
N LEU A 254 12.88 -2.30 14.84
CA LEU A 254 13.98 -2.63 13.92
C LEU A 254 15.13 -3.35 14.63
N GLU A 255 15.40 -3.00 15.89
CA GLU A 255 16.41 -3.67 16.71
C GLU A 255 16.01 -5.12 17.02
N GLU A 256 14.73 -5.38 17.30
CA GLU A 256 14.19 -6.74 17.42
C GLU A 256 14.34 -7.54 16.12
N ALA A 257 14.22 -6.87 14.96
CA ALA A 257 14.33 -7.49 13.64
C ALA A 257 15.78 -7.67 13.14
N ARG A 258 16.81 -7.18 13.85
CA ARG A 258 18.19 -7.10 13.33
C ARG A 258 18.77 -8.47 12.98
N GLY A 259 18.51 -9.48 13.79
CA GLY A 259 19.08 -10.83 13.64
C GLY A 259 18.41 -11.70 12.58
N TYR A 260 17.44 -11.17 11.85
CA TYR A 260 16.60 -11.93 10.94
C TYR A 260 16.80 -11.50 9.49
N ASP A 261 16.63 -12.45 8.59
CA ASP A 261 16.71 -12.25 7.14
C ASP A 261 15.35 -11.80 6.58
N TRP A 262 15.25 -10.50 6.29
CA TRP A 262 14.09 -9.88 5.64
C TRP A 262 14.58 -8.83 4.65
N ASN A 263 13.77 -8.51 3.65
CA ASN A 263 14.07 -7.44 2.70
C ASN A 263 12.92 -6.44 2.49
N LEU A 264 11.75 -6.73 3.07
CA LEU A 264 10.59 -5.85 3.16
C LEU A 264 10.07 -5.85 4.61
N MET A 265 9.72 -4.69 5.15
CA MET A 265 9.06 -4.56 6.44
C MET A 265 7.84 -3.66 6.31
N TYR A 266 6.63 -4.20 6.48
CA TYR A 266 5.41 -3.40 6.56
C TYR A 266 5.39 -2.63 7.87
N VAL A 267 5.37 -1.30 7.79
CA VAL A 267 5.15 -0.43 8.96
C VAL A 267 3.66 -0.08 9.15
N GLY A 268 2.87 -0.26 8.08
CA GLY A 268 1.41 -0.23 8.07
C GLY A 268 0.85 -1.22 7.05
N ARG A 269 -0.15 -2.02 7.42
CA ARG A 269 -0.80 -3.03 6.55
C ARG A 269 -2.23 -3.34 6.99
N SER A 270 -3.02 -3.96 6.12
CA SER A 270 -4.31 -4.60 6.46
C SER A 270 -4.17 -6.13 6.45
N PRO A 271 -4.03 -6.80 7.60
CA PRO A 271 -3.94 -8.25 7.64
C PRO A 271 -5.24 -8.88 7.11
N THR A 272 -5.10 -9.81 6.16
CA THR A 272 -6.26 -10.51 5.57
C THR A 272 -6.26 -12.01 5.85
N GLU A 273 -5.07 -12.55 6.07
CA GLU A 273 -4.83 -13.88 6.57
C GLU A 273 -4.03 -13.82 7.86
N ALA A 274 -4.04 -14.93 8.60
CA ALA A 274 -3.30 -15.03 9.85
C ALA A 274 -1.79 -14.91 9.60
N ASP A 275 -1.09 -14.35 10.57
CA ASP A 275 0.37 -14.30 10.53
C ASP A 275 0.94 -15.71 10.64
N TRP A 276 2.04 -15.94 9.92
CA TRP A 276 2.66 -17.26 9.80
C TRP A 276 3.44 -17.60 11.06
N SER A 277 4.16 -16.62 11.58
CA SER A 277 4.92 -16.76 12.82
C SER A 277 5.11 -15.40 13.50
N ARG A 278 5.37 -15.45 14.80
CA ARG A 278 5.79 -14.30 15.58
C ARG A 278 7.28 -14.45 15.87
N LEU A 279 8.06 -13.44 15.47
CA LEU A 279 9.52 -13.44 15.59
C LEU A 279 9.99 -12.75 16.87
N SER A 280 9.25 -11.74 17.31
CA SER A 280 9.51 -10.99 18.54
C SER A 280 8.21 -10.41 19.12
N ASP A 281 8.35 -9.53 20.10
CA ASP A 281 7.22 -8.83 20.71
C ASP A 281 6.52 -7.90 19.70
N HIS A 282 7.24 -7.37 18.72
CA HIS A 282 6.69 -6.40 17.77
C HIS A 282 6.90 -6.72 16.30
N VAL A 283 7.46 -7.89 15.97
CA VAL A 283 7.74 -8.30 14.60
C VAL A 283 7.18 -9.68 14.30
N VAL A 284 6.47 -9.80 13.18
CA VAL A 284 5.84 -11.04 12.69
C VAL A 284 6.20 -11.31 11.24
N GLU A 285 6.07 -12.57 10.84
CA GLU A 285 5.98 -12.95 9.43
C GLU A 285 4.52 -12.89 8.98
N PRO A 286 4.15 -11.95 8.09
CA PRO A 286 2.77 -11.75 7.70
C PRO A 286 2.24 -12.88 6.80
N GLY A 287 0.95 -13.18 6.92
CA GLY A 287 0.19 -13.85 5.86
C GLY A 287 -0.19 -12.88 4.73
N TYR A 288 -1.11 -13.30 3.85
CA TYR A 288 -1.63 -12.40 2.81
C TYR A 288 -2.16 -11.11 3.44
N THR A 289 -1.69 -9.97 2.95
CA THR A 289 -1.99 -8.67 3.53
C THR A 289 -2.14 -7.63 2.42
N LEU A 290 -2.95 -6.62 2.70
CA LEU A 290 -3.15 -5.50 1.81
C LEU A 290 -2.52 -4.22 2.37
N TRP A 291 -2.62 -3.15 1.59
CA TRP A 291 -2.05 -1.82 1.83
C TRP A 291 -0.53 -1.75 1.69
N THR A 292 -0.11 -0.63 1.10
CA THR A 292 1.29 -0.18 1.03
C THR A 292 1.46 1.23 1.58
N VAL A 293 0.54 1.65 2.46
CA VAL A 293 0.54 2.97 3.14
C VAL A 293 1.91 3.34 3.72
N GLY A 294 2.66 2.33 4.20
CA GLY A 294 4.06 2.50 4.53
C GLY A 294 4.80 1.19 4.66
N TYR A 295 6.02 1.14 4.12
CA TYR A 295 6.93 0.02 4.28
C TYR A 295 8.40 0.46 4.24
N ILE A 296 9.27 -0.38 4.77
CA ILE A 296 10.73 -0.27 4.58
C ILE A 296 11.16 -1.31 3.57
N LEU A 297 11.98 -0.90 2.61
CA LEU A 297 12.61 -1.79 1.64
C LEU A 297 14.12 -1.74 1.82
N ARG A 298 14.76 -2.91 1.79
CA ARG A 298 16.24 -3.01 1.75
C ARG A 298 16.73 -3.02 0.31
N LEU A 299 17.97 -2.57 0.10
CA LEU A 299 18.61 -2.49 -1.21
C LEU A 299 18.56 -3.81 -1.99
N GLU A 300 18.79 -4.93 -1.30
CA GLU A 300 18.70 -6.27 -1.91
C GLU A 300 17.29 -6.61 -2.40
N GLY A 301 16.24 -6.14 -1.72
CA GLY A 301 14.86 -6.29 -2.15
C GLY A 301 14.58 -5.46 -3.39
N ALA A 302 15.03 -4.20 -3.41
CA ALA A 302 14.94 -3.35 -4.59
C ALA A 302 15.67 -3.95 -5.80
N LYS A 303 16.90 -4.46 -5.61
CA LYS A 303 17.66 -5.16 -6.67
C LYS A 303 16.90 -6.39 -7.19
N ALA A 304 16.41 -7.25 -6.30
CA ALA A 304 15.66 -8.44 -6.68
C ALA A 304 14.40 -8.12 -7.49
N LEU A 305 13.68 -7.04 -7.14
CA LEU A 305 12.52 -6.57 -7.89
C LEU A 305 12.91 -6.08 -9.30
N LEU A 306 13.94 -5.23 -9.42
CA LEU A 306 14.36 -4.70 -10.72
C LEU A 306 14.98 -5.78 -11.62
N ASP A 307 15.83 -6.66 -11.08
CA ASP A 307 16.48 -7.74 -11.83
C ASP A 307 15.44 -8.72 -12.42
N ALA A 308 14.32 -8.91 -11.73
CA ALA A 308 13.20 -9.73 -12.18
C ALA A 308 12.26 -9.04 -13.18
N GLN A 309 12.49 -7.76 -13.52
CA GLN A 309 11.66 -6.97 -14.45
C GLN A 309 10.18 -7.00 -14.08
N VAL A 310 9.88 -6.77 -12.80
CA VAL A 310 8.52 -6.88 -12.24
C VAL A 310 7.50 -5.95 -12.90
N GLU A 311 7.95 -4.86 -13.52
CA GLU A 311 7.12 -3.96 -14.32
C GLU A 311 6.48 -4.64 -15.54
N ARG A 312 7.05 -5.76 -16.02
CA ARG A 312 6.54 -6.52 -17.17
C ARG A 312 5.52 -7.61 -16.81
N ALA A 313 5.24 -7.77 -15.52
CA ALA A 313 4.27 -8.71 -15.00
C ALA A 313 3.73 -8.24 -13.64
N PHE A 314 3.32 -6.97 -13.56
CA PHE A 314 2.92 -6.38 -12.28
C PHE A 314 1.46 -6.72 -11.90
N LEU A 315 1.15 -6.49 -10.63
CA LEU A 315 -0.18 -6.53 -10.01
C LEU A 315 -0.38 -5.22 -9.25
N PRO A 316 -1.61 -4.88 -8.78
CA PRO A 316 -1.75 -3.90 -7.71
C PRO A 316 -0.72 -4.15 -6.61
N LEU A 317 -0.05 -3.09 -6.15
CA LEU A 317 1.23 -3.24 -5.46
C LEU A 317 1.16 -4.09 -4.18
N ASP A 318 0.07 -3.95 -3.43
CA ASP A 318 -0.15 -4.71 -2.20
C ASP A 318 -0.40 -6.20 -2.47
N ASP A 319 -1.20 -6.53 -3.48
CA ASP A 319 -1.34 -7.90 -4.01
C ASP A 319 0.02 -8.42 -4.51
N PHE A 320 0.77 -7.60 -5.26
CA PHE A 320 2.09 -7.96 -5.78
C PHE A 320 3.05 -8.37 -4.66
N PHE A 321 3.17 -7.58 -3.59
CA PHE A 321 4.04 -7.93 -2.47
C PHE A 321 3.64 -9.23 -1.78
N SER A 322 2.35 -9.47 -1.58
CA SER A 322 1.87 -10.73 -1.00
C SER A 322 2.19 -11.93 -1.88
N VAL A 323 2.04 -11.81 -3.21
CA VAL A 323 2.38 -12.89 -4.15
C VAL A 323 3.90 -13.09 -4.21
N ALA A 324 4.68 -12.02 -4.32
CA ALA A 324 6.14 -12.05 -4.39
C ALA A 324 6.80 -12.50 -3.07
N ALA A 325 6.06 -12.53 -1.96
CA ALA A 325 6.51 -13.15 -0.70
C ALA A 325 6.46 -14.68 -0.73
N GLY A 326 5.69 -15.27 -1.65
CA GLY A 326 5.55 -16.72 -1.73
C GLY A 326 4.83 -17.36 -0.53
N ARG A 327 4.08 -16.58 0.26
CA ARG A 327 3.32 -17.02 1.43
C ARG A 327 1.84 -16.63 1.28
N GLY A 328 0.93 -17.44 1.81
CA GLY A 328 -0.53 -17.22 1.64
C GLY A 328 -1.05 -17.53 0.23
N MET A 329 -0.36 -18.39 -0.52
CA MET A 329 -0.71 -18.74 -1.91
C MET A 329 -1.69 -19.92 -2.03
N ASP A 330 -2.50 -20.18 -1.00
CA ASP A 330 -3.50 -21.27 -1.02
C ASP A 330 -4.87 -20.81 -1.55
N GLY A 331 -4.99 -19.52 -1.88
CA GLY A 331 -6.21 -18.92 -2.40
C GLY A 331 -7.28 -18.69 -1.35
N PHE A 332 -6.93 -18.71 -0.06
CA PHE A 332 -7.90 -18.56 1.03
C PHE A 332 -8.56 -17.17 1.03
N TYR A 333 -7.76 -16.11 0.97
CA TYR A 333 -8.28 -14.75 0.85
C TYR A 333 -8.60 -14.37 -0.59
N ASN A 334 -7.62 -14.53 -1.49
CA ASN A 334 -7.71 -14.17 -2.90
C ASN A 334 -7.38 -15.39 -3.77
N ASP A 335 -8.40 -15.97 -4.40
CA ASP A 335 -8.26 -17.15 -5.26
C ASP A 335 -7.45 -16.88 -6.54
N LYS A 336 -7.39 -15.62 -6.98
CA LYS A 336 -6.61 -15.20 -8.16
C LYS A 336 -5.10 -15.33 -7.99
N VAL A 337 -4.61 -15.43 -6.77
CA VAL A 337 -3.19 -15.70 -6.49
C VAL A 337 -2.71 -16.98 -7.17
N LEU A 338 -3.58 -17.98 -7.33
CA LEU A 338 -3.24 -19.23 -8.02
C LEU A 338 -2.96 -19.03 -9.52
N GLU A 339 -3.60 -18.03 -10.14
CA GLU A 339 -3.41 -17.64 -11.54
C GLU A 339 -2.20 -16.70 -11.69
N TRP A 340 -1.93 -15.86 -10.69
CA TRP A 340 -0.85 -14.87 -10.74
C TRP A 340 0.53 -15.43 -10.39
N LYS A 341 0.60 -16.36 -9.44
CA LYS A 341 1.84 -16.94 -8.93
C LYS A 341 2.81 -17.45 -10.01
N PRO A 342 2.38 -18.08 -11.12
CA PRO A 342 3.30 -18.50 -12.19
C PRO A 342 4.05 -17.34 -12.86
N HIS A 343 3.53 -16.11 -12.77
CA HIS A 343 4.09 -14.92 -13.41
C HIS A 343 4.93 -14.05 -12.46
N VAL A 344 4.75 -14.23 -11.15
CA VAL A 344 5.42 -13.42 -10.12
C VAL A 344 6.40 -14.30 -9.33
N PRO A 345 7.72 -14.12 -9.50
CA PRO A 345 8.70 -14.89 -8.75
C PRO A 345 8.66 -14.53 -7.25
N VAL A 346 9.11 -15.47 -6.41
CA VAL A 346 9.28 -15.23 -4.98
C VAL A 346 10.57 -14.44 -4.76
N LEU A 347 10.44 -13.16 -4.46
CA LEU A 347 11.53 -12.19 -4.34
C LEU A 347 11.64 -11.58 -2.95
N LEU A 348 10.53 -11.57 -2.20
CA LEU A 348 10.39 -10.82 -0.96
C LEU A 348 10.39 -11.77 0.24
N ARG A 349 11.04 -11.33 1.32
CA ARG A 349 11.02 -11.92 2.65
C ARG A 349 10.40 -10.88 3.57
N PRO A 350 9.06 -10.76 3.59
CA PRO A 350 8.41 -9.68 4.30
C PRO A 350 8.32 -9.99 5.80
N PHE A 351 8.53 -8.96 6.62
CA PHE A 351 8.03 -8.89 7.98
C PHE A 351 7.01 -7.77 8.12
N ALA A 352 6.30 -7.75 9.24
CA ALA A 352 5.39 -6.67 9.58
C ALA A 352 5.50 -6.28 11.06
N LEU A 353 5.27 -5.00 11.32
CA LEU A 353 5.19 -4.46 12.68
C LEU A 353 3.84 -4.78 13.32
N THR A 354 3.87 -5.08 14.61
CA THR A 354 2.69 -5.42 15.41
C THR A 354 2.80 -4.81 16.82
N PRO A 355 1.94 -3.84 17.19
CA PRO A 355 0.97 -3.16 16.34
C PRO A 355 1.64 -2.31 15.24
N PRO A 356 0.94 -2.05 14.12
CA PRO A 356 1.41 -1.13 13.09
C PRO A 356 1.75 0.26 13.67
N LEU A 357 2.77 0.90 13.08
CA LEU A 357 3.18 2.26 13.41
C LEU A 357 2.68 3.28 12.39
N VAL A 358 2.17 2.82 11.26
CA VAL A 358 1.52 3.63 10.24
C VAL A 358 0.13 3.06 9.99
N MET A 359 -0.87 3.93 10.01
CA MET A 359 -2.25 3.59 9.67
C MET A 359 -2.70 4.47 8.51
N PRO A 360 -3.61 4.03 7.64
CA PRO A 360 -4.19 4.92 6.65
C PRO A 360 -4.97 6.05 7.34
N TYR A 361 -4.80 7.28 6.85
CA TYR A 361 -5.63 8.41 7.26
C TYR A 361 -7.10 8.02 7.15
N VAL A 362 -7.92 8.43 8.12
CA VAL A 362 -9.33 8.04 8.20
C VAL A 362 -10.14 8.36 6.92
N GLY A 363 -9.78 9.41 6.19
CA GLY A 363 -10.41 9.76 4.90
C GLY A 363 -9.76 9.15 3.67
N SER A 364 -8.65 8.41 3.81
CA SER A 364 -7.85 7.83 2.70
C SER A 364 -8.69 7.03 1.71
N MET A 365 -9.61 6.17 2.18
CA MET A 365 -10.42 5.32 1.30
C MET A 365 -11.26 6.09 0.27
N PHE A 366 -11.60 7.36 0.52
CA PHE A 366 -12.33 8.23 -0.43
C PHE A 366 -11.41 9.16 -1.21
N LEU A 367 -10.20 9.37 -0.71
CA LEU A 367 -9.18 10.21 -1.33
C LEU A 367 -8.23 9.41 -2.24
N SER A 368 -8.21 8.08 -2.08
CA SER A 368 -7.29 7.20 -2.79
C SER A 368 -7.66 7.06 -4.25
N ASP A 369 -6.66 7.21 -5.11
CA ASP A 369 -6.83 7.09 -6.54
C ASP A 369 -6.89 5.63 -7.06
N THR A 370 -6.53 4.66 -6.21
CA THR A 370 -6.66 3.22 -6.47
C THR A 370 -8.05 2.67 -6.10
N ALA A 371 -8.90 3.48 -5.46
CA ALA A 371 -10.23 3.05 -5.07
C ALA A 371 -11.14 2.84 -6.29
N LYS A 372 -11.65 1.61 -6.46
CA LYS A 372 -12.47 1.17 -7.61
C LYS A 372 -13.96 1.54 -7.52
N VAL A 373 -14.35 2.37 -6.57
CA VAL A 373 -15.75 2.67 -6.24
C VAL A 373 -16.20 4.09 -6.60
N ARG A 374 -15.36 4.87 -7.30
CA ARG A 374 -15.67 6.27 -7.63
C ARG A 374 -16.27 6.36 -9.04
N LYS A 375 -17.25 7.24 -9.23
CA LYS A 375 -17.97 7.40 -10.50
C LYS A 375 -17.04 7.76 -11.68
N ALA A 376 -15.92 8.42 -11.39
CA ALA A 376 -14.92 8.81 -12.37
C ALA A 376 -13.67 7.92 -12.36
N THR A 377 -13.69 6.76 -11.67
CA THR A 377 -12.56 5.81 -11.73
C THR A 377 -12.33 5.41 -13.18
N ARG A 378 -11.08 5.57 -13.65
CA ARG A 378 -10.66 5.13 -14.97
C ARG A 378 -10.03 3.74 -14.88
N TYR A 379 -10.49 2.85 -15.74
CA TYR A 379 -9.91 1.53 -15.90
C TYR A 379 -9.00 1.49 -17.10
N VAL A 380 -7.97 0.64 -17.03
CA VAL A 380 -7.01 0.45 -18.13
C VAL A 380 -7.70 -0.07 -19.38
N GLU A 381 -8.67 -0.98 -19.22
CA GLU A 381 -9.44 -1.54 -20.34
C GLU A 381 -10.34 -0.51 -21.07
N ASP A 382 -10.71 0.58 -20.39
CA ASP A 382 -11.48 1.67 -20.97
C ASP A 382 -10.59 2.63 -21.79
N LEU A 383 -9.27 2.52 -21.66
CA LEU A 383 -8.35 3.30 -22.50
C LEU A 383 -8.43 2.79 -23.95
N PRO A 384 -8.44 3.69 -24.94
CA PRO A 384 -8.33 3.32 -26.34
C PRO A 384 -7.13 2.40 -26.57
N VAL A 385 -7.36 1.31 -27.30
CA VAL A 385 -6.30 0.56 -27.97
C VAL A 385 -6.09 1.28 -29.30
N SER A 386 -4.87 1.70 -29.63
CA SER A 386 -4.65 2.29 -30.95
C SER A 386 -5.01 1.25 -32.01
N GLN A 387 -5.90 1.61 -32.94
CA GLN A 387 -5.92 0.91 -34.21
C GLN A 387 -4.72 1.42 -34.98
N ASP A 388 -3.74 0.54 -35.15
CA ASP A 388 -2.69 0.64 -36.16
C ASP A 388 -3.37 1.05 -37.49
N ASP A 389 -3.32 2.34 -37.86
CA ASP A 389 -3.63 2.82 -39.19
C ASP A 389 -2.53 2.26 -40.12
N ARG A 390 -2.73 1.01 -40.56
CA ARG A 390 -1.90 0.32 -41.56
C ARG A 390 -2.19 0.82 -42.97
#